data_AF-A0A960JWZ8-F1
#
_entry.id   AF-A0A960JWZ8-F1
#
_cell.length_a   1.000
_cell.length_b   1.000
_cell.length_c   1.000
_cell.angle_alpha   90.00
_cell.angle_beta   90.00
_cell.angle_gamma   90.00
#
_symmetry.space_group_name_H-M   'P 1'
#
loop_
_entity.id
_entity.type
_entity.pdbx_description
1 polymer ?
#
loop_
_entity_poly.entity_id
_entity_poly.type
_entity_poly.pdbx_seq_one_letter_code
_entity_poly.pdbx_strand_id
1 'polypeptide(L)'
;DPMTQEEVFVAAYTDGPLGAADLFVRFSIDVGQTWSSPQNLSNTAVEINVVGDPGDSFRPEVEARGGNVWIAWLDTFCPGGAQGSYSPGGDPTGFFCVYSVRSLDAGRTWSAREQLTDGAQDAFNLSGSSSDAGFALAWQEDPLGLQPGEGEGPGDGGSGARTSPGTDIYYTSLTAAAYVSGTPFPPSVEVTNNILTMVGSPAASRAQLRLAGATALLAYEETRGGGGSLGKNILFHSFPLTLPQVASAGDVLNEDVTENCRRVRLISQGLGNTGPAGTTVVGLWRQGEETHGGPADILMRRAVNGYAIGDFQPVINLSAADLGDPTGSDPFENARAHRALLRGDFVAFVYDYTPDDVLAQGQLATYNTFVRVSEDGGVSWSSPKDLSGISSFSILSGEPRLVGTPSTVPTGDPDDIQDRNVFFVVWGTHTNDGVFTPLDLFVRATTDRGRSFGPPTLLATGPSEQSEAQPRSNPAGTRLCAVYLDDVTGDHDVFLRCGIREEVPFIPTLGPRGISLLALLLAAGGLSLLRRPRARA
;
A
#
# COMPACT_ATOMS: atom_id res chain seq x y z
N ASP A 1 23.39 -3.91 -1.53
CA ASP A 1 24.05 -4.86 -0.61
C ASP A 1 25.21 -4.16 0.07
N PRO A 2 25.23 -4.05 1.41
CA PRO A 2 26.29 -3.34 2.13
C PRO A 2 27.66 -4.05 2.05
N MET A 3 27.69 -5.36 1.79
CA MET A 3 28.92 -6.14 1.73
C MET A 3 29.57 -6.07 0.35
N THR A 4 28.76 -6.20 -0.71
CA THR A 4 29.27 -6.18 -2.09
C THR A 4 29.19 -4.81 -2.76
N GLN A 5 28.47 -3.86 -2.15
CA GLN A 5 28.12 -2.56 -2.74
C GLN A 5 27.28 -2.67 -4.03
N GLU A 6 26.71 -3.85 -4.31
CA GLU A 6 25.82 -4.05 -5.46
C GLU A 6 24.43 -3.49 -5.19
N GLU A 7 23.82 -2.83 -6.18
CA GLU A 7 22.39 -2.56 -6.20
C GLU A 7 21.62 -3.86 -6.46
N VAL A 8 20.72 -4.23 -5.57
CA VAL A 8 19.95 -5.48 -5.69
C VAL A 8 18.47 -5.16 -5.73
N PHE A 9 17.81 -5.61 -6.80
CA PHE A 9 16.36 -5.62 -6.93
C PHE A 9 15.84 -6.95 -6.44
N VAL A 10 14.83 -6.92 -5.56
CA VAL A 10 14.10 -8.11 -5.12
C VAL A 10 12.64 -7.94 -5.52
N ALA A 11 12.10 -8.90 -6.24
CA ALA A 11 10.70 -8.95 -6.63
C ALA A 11 10.04 -10.18 -6.02
N ALA A 12 8.96 -9.96 -5.27
CA ALA A 12 8.11 -10.99 -4.71
C ALA A 12 6.75 -10.95 -5.40
N TYR A 13 6.24 -12.09 -5.81
CA TYR A 13 4.99 -12.21 -6.56
C TYR A 13 4.34 -13.57 -6.30
N THR A 14 3.05 -13.67 -6.52
CA THR A 14 2.30 -14.92 -6.37
C THR A 14 2.02 -15.51 -7.74
N ASP A 15 2.23 -16.81 -7.89
CA ASP A 15 2.04 -17.51 -9.17
C ASP A 15 1.48 -18.92 -8.92
N GLY A 16 0.63 -19.39 -9.81
CA GLY A 16 -0.05 -20.68 -9.72
C GLY A 16 -1.50 -20.66 -10.23
N PRO A 17 -2.17 -21.82 -10.25
CA PRO A 17 -3.57 -21.90 -10.63
C PRO A 17 -4.46 -21.03 -9.72
N LEU A 18 -5.62 -20.62 -10.25
CA LEU A 18 -6.62 -19.89 -9.46
C LEU A 18 -7.01 -20.67 -8.21
N GLY A 19 -6.81 -20.07 -7.03
CA GLY A 19 -7.10 -20.70 -5.73
C GLY A 19 -6.03 -21.66 -5.24
N ALA A 20 -4.84 -21.67 -5.86
CA ALA A 20 -3.70 -22.49 -5.48
C ALA A 20 -2.37 -21.81 -5.84
N ALA A 21 -2.22 -20.51 -5.55
CA ALA A 21 -1.00 -19.78 -5.84
C ALA A 21 0.06 -19.97 -4.73
N ASP A 22 1.33 -19.97 -5.12
CA ASP A 22 2.48 -19.92 -4.23
C ASP A 22 3.17 -18.55 -4.31
N LEU A 23 3.84 -18.16 -3.23
CA LEU A 23 4.74 -17.00 -3.19
C LEU A 23 6.11 -17.36 -3.77
N PHE A 24 6.51 -16.62 -4.80
CA PHE A 24 7.82 -16.70 -5.43
C PHE A 24 8.64 -15.42 -5.20
N VAL A 25 9.96 -15.59 -5.25
CA VAL A 25 10.91 -14.48 -5.23
C VAL A 25 11.99 -14.63 -6.29
N ARG A 26 12.43 -13.49 -6.83
CA ARG A 26 13.59 -13.37 -7.72
C ARG A 26 14.41 -12.13 -7.34
N PHE A 27 15.69 -12.16 -7.66
CA PHE A 27 16.56 -10.99 -7.52
C PHE A 27 17.34 -10.67 -8.80
N SER A 28 17.73 -9.41 -8.95
CA SER A 28 18.58 -8.90 -10.03
C SER A 28 19.67 -8.00 -9.45
N ILE A 29 20.88 -8.09 -10.02
CA ILE A 29 22.06 -7.28 -9.65
C ILE A 29 22.53 -6.37 -10.80
N ASP A 30 21.76 -6.33 -11.89
CA ASP A 30 22.06 -5.59 -13.12
C ASP A 30 20.85 -4.75 -13.55
N VAL A 31 20.13 -4.21 -12.57
CA VAL A 31 19.03 -3.26 -12.77
C VAL A 31 17.87 -3.86 -13.58
N GLY A 32 17.55 -5.12 -13.28
CA GLY A 32 16.46 -5.85 -13.92
C GLY A 32 16.77 -6.40 -15.31
N GLN A 33 18.01 -6.28 -15.81
CA GLN A 33 18.38 -6.83 -17.12
C GLN A 33 18.36 -8.37 -17.10
N THR A 34 18.85 -8.97 -16.03
CA THR A 34 18.77 -10.41 -15.77
C THR A 34 18.29 -10.69 -14.36
N TRP A 35 17.71 -11.87 -14.18
CA TRP A 35 17.08 -12.28 -12.93
C TRP A 35 17.51 -13.69 -12.55
N SER A 36 17.61 -13.94 -11.26
CA SER A 36 17.78 -15.29 -10.69
C SER A 36 16.68 -16.24 -11.17
N SER A 37 16.89 -17.55 -11.01
CA SER A 37 15.78 -18.50 -11.08
C SER A 37 14.72 -18.16 -10.01
N PRO A 38 13.42 -18.41 -10.27
CA PRO A 38 12.38 -18.24 -9.26
C PRO A 38 12.59 -19.21 -8.11
N GLN A 39 12.46 -18.70 -6.89
CA GLN A 39 12.47 -19.48 -5.66
C GLN A 39 11.08 -19.45 -5.03
N ASN A 40 10.48 -20.63 -4.83
CA ASN A 40 9.20 -20.78 -4.12
C ASN A 40 9.43 -20.68 -2.60
N LEU A 41 8.84 -19.67 -1.97
CA LEU A 41 8.97 -19.39 -0.54
C LEU A 41 7.85 -20.00 0.30
N SER A 42 6.63 -20.15 -0.26
CA SER A 42 5.48 -20.70 0.46
C SER A 42 5.45 -22.22 0.37
N ASN A 43 5.43 -22.80 -0.83
CA ASN A 43 5.17 -24.22 -1.10
C ASN A 43 3.87 -24.74 -0.44
N THR A 44 2.85 -23.90 -0.37
CA THR A 44 1.55 -24.16 0.27
C THR A 44 0.47 -24.58 -0.73
N ALA A 45 0.66 -24.34 -2.03
CA ALA A 45 -0.26 -24.77 -3.10
C ALA A 45 -0.46 -26.29 -3.20
N VAL A 46 0.37 -27.08 -2.52
CA VAL A 46 0.26 -28.55 -2.41
C VAL A 46 -0.26 -29.01 -1.04
N GLU A 47 -0.45 -28.09 -0.11
CA GLU A 47 -0.96 -28.33 1.23
C GLU A 47 -2.47 -28.06 1.27
N ILE A 48 -3.22 -28.83 2.06
CA ILE A 48 -4.69 -28.76 2.10
C ILE A 48 -5.13 -28.09 3.40
N ASN A 49 -5.97 -27.06 3.27
CA ASN A 49 -6.51 -26.30 4.39
C ASN A 49 -7.73 -26.99 5.04
N VAL A 50 -8.32 -26.32 6.04
CA VAL A 50 -9.46 -26.86 6.81
C VAL A 50 -10.72 -27.13 5.97
N VAL A 51 -10.90 -26.47 4.83
CA VAL A 51 -12.07 -26.64 3.95
C VAL A 51 -11.83 -27.64 2.81
N GLY A 52 -10.62 -28.20 2.72
CA GLY A 52 -10.25 -29.16 1.68
C GLY A 52 -9.65 -28.54 0.42
N ASP A 53 -9.40 -27.23 0.43
CA ASP A 53 -8.80 -26.50 -0.69
C ASP A 53 -7.27 -26.37 -0.52
N PRO A 54 -6.52 -26.19 -1.61
CA PRO A 54 -5.10 -25.87 -1.54
C PRO A 54 -4.78 -24.57 -0.77
N GLY A 55 -3.54 -24.45 -0.31
CA GLY A 55 -2.99 -23.16 0.07
C GLY A 55 -2.96 -22.18 -1.12
N ASP A 56 -3.31 -20.93 -0.85
CA ASP A 56 -3.40 -19.85 -1.82
C ASP A 56 -2.73 -18.61 -1.21
N SER A 57 -1.46 -18.40 -1.58
CA SER A 57 -0.65 -17.26 -1.14
C SER A 57 -1.09 -15.96 -1.82
N PHE A 58 -1.20 -14.88 -1.06
CA PHE A 58 -1.59 -13.56 -1.58
C PHE A 58 -0.94 -12.39 -0.84
N ARG A 59 -0.90 -11.24 -1.53
CA ARG A 59 -0.48 -9.92 -0.99
C ARG A 59 0.84 -9.93 -0.22
N PRO A 60 1.98 -10.22 -0.89
CA PRO A 60 3.27 -10.10 -0.25
C PRO A 60 3.59 -8.65 0.11
N GLU A 61 3.93 -8.42 1.37
CA GLU A 61 4.53 -7.20 1.90
C GLU A 61 6.05 -7.37 1.95
N VAL A 62 6.80 -6.43 1.38
CA VAL A 62 8.26 -6.50 1.27
C VAL A 62 8.90 -5.28 1.93
N GLU A 63 9.76 -5.55 2.91
CA GLU A 63 10.54 -4.53 3.61
C GLU A 63 12.04 -4.82 3.46
N ALA A 64 12.83 -3.79 3.15
CA ALA A 64 14.28 -3.91 2.98
C ALA A 64 15.01 -2.86 3.78
N ARG A 65 15.97 -3.27 4.62
CA ARG A 65 16.76 -2.37 5.45
C ARG A 65 18.17 -2.90 5.70
N GLY A 66 19.18 -2.11 5.35
CA GLY A 66 20.57 -2.43 5.67
C GLY A 66 21.07 -3.75 5.07
N GLY A 67 20.58 -4.15 3.90
CA GLY A 67 20.90 -5.44 3.26
C GLY A 67 20.01 -6.61 3.70
N ASN A 68 19.20 -6.44 4.74
CA ASN A 68 18.19 -7.42 5.15
C ASN A 68 16.91 -7.23 4.33
N VAL A 69 16.24 -8.33 3.98
CA VAL A 69 14.96 -8.32 3.28
C VAL A 69 13.98 -9.23 4.00
N TRP A 70 12.85 -8.67 4.41
CA TRP A 70 11.76 -9.39 5.07
C TRP A 70 10.54 -9.38 4.17
N ILE A 71 9.92 -10.55 4.02
CA ILE A 71 8.68 -10.71 3.28
C ILE A 71 7.66 -11.33 4.21
N ALA A 72 6.48 -10.73 4.30
CA ALA A 72 5.30 -11.30 4.94
C ALA A 72 4.19 -11.47 3.90
N TRP A 73 3.36 -12.49 4.03
CA TRP A 73 2.23 -12.72 3.13
C TRP A 73 1.09 -13.41 3.88
N LEU A 74 -0.06 -13.45 3.23
CA LEU A 74 -1.21 -14.16 3.72
C LEU A 74 -1.43 -15.44 2.90
N ASP A 75 -1.97 -16.49 3.52
CA ASP A 75 -2.17 -17.79 2.88
C ASP A 75 -3.44 -18.49 3.42
N THR A 76 -4.20 -19.16 2.57
CA THR A 76 -5.36 -19.97 3.01
C THR A 76 -4.97 -21.27 3.71
N PHE A 77 -3.70 -21.65 3.76
CA PHE A 77 -3.24 -22.81 4.49
C PHE A 77 -2.74 -22.44 5.90
N CYS A 78 -3.36 -23.02 6.92
CA CYS A 78 -2.99 -22.87 8.32
C CYS A 78 -2.82 -24.24 8.99
N PRO A 79 -1.59 -24.69 9.30
CA PRO A 79 -1.39 -25.91 10.06
C PRO A 79 -1.73 -25.68 11.56
N GLY A 80 -1.92 -26.77 12.30
CA GLY A 80 -2.16 -26.73 13.75
C GLY A 80 -3.61 -26.93 14.19
N GLY A 81 -4.56 -26.91 13.25
CA GLY A 81 -5.95 -27.32 13.50
C GLY A 81 -6.86 -26.27 14.15
N ALA A 82 -6.35 -25.06 14.40
CA ALA A 82 -7.13 -23.92 14.90
C ALA A 82 -7.86 -23.16 13.78
N GLN A 83 -7.50 -23.42 12.52
CA GLN A 83 -8.01 -22.70 11.36
C GLN A 83 -9.54 -22.71 11.28
N GLY A 84 -10.13 -21.52 11.31
CA GLY A 84 -11.55 -21.31 11.04
C GLY A 84 -11.87 -21.21 9.55
N SER A 85 -13.15 -21.01 9.24
CA SER A 85 -13.62 -20.81 7.88
C SER A 85 -14.91 -19.99 7.89
N TYR A 86 -15.19 -19.30 6.79
CA TYR A 86 -16.44 -18.62 6.52
C TYR A 86 -17.02 -19.09 5.18
N SER A 87 -18.32 -18.89 4.93
CA SER A 87 -18.97 -19.39 3.71
C SER A 87 -19.65 -18.26 2.93
N PRO A 88 -18.89 -17.36 2.28
CA PRO A 88 -19.45 -16.27 1.51
C PRO A 88 -20.13 -16.85 0.27
N GLY A 89 -21.46 -16.94 0.26
CA GLY A 89 -22.20 -17.42 -0.91
C GLY A 89 -22.28 -18.94 -1.08
N GLY A 90 -22.05 -19.70 0.00
CA GLY A 90 -22.33 -21.13 0.08
C GLY A 90 -21.10 -22.04 0.11
N ASP A 91 -20.01 -21.66 -0.58
CA ASP A 91 -18.76 -22.42 -0.56
C ASP A 91 -17.88 -21.92 0.61
N PRO A 92 -17.37 -22.82 1.46
CA PRO A 92 -16.52 -22.44 2.57
C PRO A 92 -15.13 -21.99 2.08
N THR A 93 -14.57 -20.96 2.71
CA THR A 93 -13.22 -20.43 2.53
C THR A 93 -12.52 -20.47 3.88
N GLY A 94 -11.32 -21.04 3.93
CA GLY A 94 -10.51 -21.06 5.15
C GLY A 94 -10.04 -19.65 5.52
N PHE A 95 -9.97 -19.37 6.83
CA PHE A 95 -9.36 -18.15 7.34
C PHE A 95 -7.89 -18.08 6.95
N PHE A 96 -7.43 -16.88 6.61
CA PHE A 96 -6.06 -16.66 6.21
C PHE A 96 -5.10 -16.67 7.40
N CYS A 97 -3.93 -17.29 7.20
CA CYS A 97 -2.78 -17.19 8.07
C CYS A 97 -1.76 -16.18 7.56
N VAL A 98 -1.02 -15.59 8.48
CA VAL A 98 0.13 -14.76 8.18
C VAL A 98 1.40 -15.60 8.25
N TYR A 99 2.23 -15.51 7.23
CA TYR A 99 3.56 -16.10 7.19
C TYR A 99 4.62 -15.04 6.96
N SER A 100 5.87 -15.37 7.29
CA SER A 100 7.02 -14.56 6.89
C SER A 100 8.28 -15.34 6.60
N VAL A 101 9.19 -14.73 5.85
CA VAL A 101 10.57 -15.20 5.62
C VAL A 101 11.53 -14.02 5.76
N ARG A 102 12.79 -14.35 6.04
CA ARG A 102 13.86 -13.37 6.20
C ARG A 102 15.06 -13.71 5.34
N SER A 103 15.75 -12.68 4.86
CA SER A 103 17.02 -12.77 4.13
C SER A 103 18.03 -11.81 4.77
N LEU A 104 19.28 -12.27 4.88
CA LEU A 104 20.42 -11.52 5.43
C LEU A 104 21.43 -11.09 4.36
N ASP A 105 21.17 -11.41 3.09
CA ASP A 105 22.10 -11.27 1.97
C ASP A 105 21.43 -10.62 0.74
N ALA A 106 20.60 -9.61 1.02
CA ALA A 106 19.85 -8.83 0.03
C ALA A 106 18.93 -9.67 -0.87
N GLY A 107 18.30 -10.71 -0.32
CA GLY A 107 17.31 -11.54 -1.01
C GLY A 107 17.87 -12.70 -1.83
N ARG A 108 19.15 -13.05 -1.65
CA ARG A 108 19.78 -14.17 -2.37
C ARG A 108 19.50 -15.51 -1.71
N THR A 109 19.43 -15.55 -0.39
CA THR A 109 19.02 -16.72 0.40
C THR A 109 17.97 -16.34 1.42
N TRP A 110 17.17 -17.33 1.81
CA TRP A 110 15.97 -17.15 2.63
C TRP A 110 15.91 -18.19 3.75
N SER A 111 15.38 -17.78 4.89
CA SER A 111 14.99 -18.72 5.95
C SER A 111 13.87 -19.65 5.50
N ALA A 112 13.61 -20.70 6.29
CA ALA A 112 12.32 -21.38 6.21
C ALA A 112 11.17 -20.39 6.50
N ARG A 113 9.98 -20.69 5.96
CA ARG A 113 8.76 -19.94 6.27
C ARG A 113 8.40 -20.08 7.74
N GLU A 114 8.07 -18.95 8.36
CA GLU A 114 7.66 -18.83 9.75
C GLU A 114 6.17 -18.47 9.78
N GLN A 115 5.35 -19.29 10.45
CA GLN A 115 3.93 -19.03 10.66
C GLN A 115 3.75 -18.05 11.83
N LEU A 116 3.04 -16.95 11.61
CA LEU A 116 2.80 -15.90 12.61
C LEU A 116 1.40 -15.99 13.24
N THR A 117 0.43 -16.59 12.55
CA THR A 117 -0.94 -16.79 13.05
C THR A 117 -1.42 -18.22 12.76
N ASP A 118 -2.40 -18.72 13.52
CA ASP A 118 -2.91 -20.09 13.42
C ASP A 118 -4.26 -20.21 12.69
N GLY A 119 -4.78 -19.08 12.20
CA GLY A 119 -6.05 -19.00 11.49
C GLY A 119 -7.27 -19.12 12.41
N ALA A 120 -7.13 -18.95 13.73
CA ALA A 120 -8.29 -18.90 14.63
C ALA A 120 -9.24 -17.73 14.30
N GLN A 121 -8.69 -16.67 13.69
CA GLN A 121 -9.41 -15.53 13.13
C GLN A 121 -8.83 -15.21 11.74
N ASP A 122 -9.60 -14.50 10.92
CA ASP A 122 -9.26 -14.29 9.52
C ASP A 122 -8.33 -13.07 9.35
N ALA A 123 -7.05 -13.33 9.06
CA ALA A 123 -6.06 -12.28 8.91
C ALA A 123 -6.14 -11.56 7.57
N PHE A 124 -6.01 -10.23 7.57
CA PHE A 124 -5.99 -9.46 6.32
C PHE A 124 -5.27 -8.11 6.45
N ASN A 125 -5.14 -7.39 5.33
CA ASN A 125 -4.59 -6.03 5.26
C ASN A 125 -3.28 -5.86 6.05
N LEU A 126 -2.28 -6.66 5.69
CA LEU A 126 -0.93 -6.56 6.24
C LEU A 126 -0.37 -5.14 6.05
N SER A 127 0.40 -4.67 7.04
CA SER A 127 1.15 -3.43 6.97
C SER A 127 2.52 -3.64 7.61
N GLY A 128 3.52 -3.85 6.76
CA GLY A 128 4.92 -3.95 7.16
C GLY A 128 5.56 -2.57 7.34
N SER A 129 6.55 -2.50 8.22
CA SER A 129 7.47 -1.35 8.25
C SER A 129 8.82 -1.75 8.83
N SER A 130 9.89 -1.12 8.31
CA SER A 130 11.26 -1.32 8.76
C SER A 130 11.97 -0.01 9.12
N SER A 131 12.84 -0.07 10.12
CA SER A 131 13.76 0.99 10.51
C SER A 131 15.13 0.42 10.92
N ASP A 132 16.10 1.29 11.23
CA ASP A 132 17.37 0.81 11.81
C ASP A 132 17.19 0.14 13.18
N ALA A 133 16.03 0.32 13.82
CA ALA A 133 15.69 -0.36 15.06
C ALA A 133 15.17 -1.78 14.84
N GLY A 134 14.60 -2.10 13.66
CA GLY A 134 14.07 -3.43 13.39
C GLY A 134 12.94 -3.49 12.35
N PHE A 135 12.18 -4.57 12.40
CA PHE A 135 11.06 -4.88 11.52
C PHE A 135 9.79 -5.10 12.34
N ALA A 136 8.66 -4.66 11.83
CA ALA A 136 7.37 -4.86 12.47
C ALA A 136 6.25 -5.10 11.46
N LEU A 137 5.25 -5.86 11.89
CA LEU A 137 4.02 -6.12 11.15
C LEU A 137 2.83 -5.68 11.97
N ALA A 138 1.84 -5.07 11.31
CA ALA A 138 0.48 -4.96 11.83
C ALA A 138 -0.52 -5.51 10.81
N TRP A 139 -1.63 -6.09 11.28
CA TRP A 139 -2.68 -6.64 10.43
C TRP A 139 -4.02 -6.63 11.16
N GLN A 140 -5.13 -6.78 10.44
CA GLN A 140 -6.44 -7.00 11.06
C GLN A 140 -6.73 -8.49 11.16
N GLU A 141 -7.40 -8.93 12.23
CA GLU A 141 -8.01 -10.27 12.31
C GLU A 141 -9.51 -10.16 12.58
N ASP A 142 -10.32 -10.73 11.67
CA ASP A 142 -11.77 -10.74 11.75
C ASP A 142 -12.27 -12.05 12.38
N PRO A 143 -13.02 -12.03 13.50
CA PRO A 143 -13.47 -13.23 14.17
C PRO A 143 -14.52 -14.04 13.39
N LEU A 144 -15.19 -13.45 12.40
CA LEU A 144 -16.23 -14.11 11.60
C LEU A 144 -15.83 -14.30 10.13
N GLY A 145 -14.62 -13.91 9.75
CA GLY A 145 -14.15 -13.94 8.37
C GLY A 145 -14.43 -12.66 7.59
N LEU A 146 -13.65 -12.46 6.52
CA LEU A 146 -13.76 -11.31 5.65
C LEU A 146 -15.18 -11.11 5.11
N GLN A 147 -15.68 -9.89 5.33
CA GLN A 147 -16.97 -9.49 4.79
C GLN A 147 -16.83 -9.16 3.29
N PRO A 148 -17.88 -9.40 2.48
CA PRO A 148 -17.91 -8.98 1.09
C PRO A 148 -17.53 -7.50 0.93
N GLY A 149 -16.68 -7.22 -0.07
CA GLY A 149 -16.24 -5.86 -0.40
C GLY A 149 -17.39 -4.97 -0.89
N GLU A 150 -17.13 -3.67 -0.98
CA GLU A 150 -18.14 -2.65 -1.31
C GLU A 150 -18.33 -2.39 -2.81
N GLY A 151 -17.65 -3.10 -3.72
CA GLY A 151 -17.98 -3.01 -5.15
C GLY A 151 -17.26 -1.91 -5.93
N GLU A 152 -16.14 -1.36 -5.45
CA GLU A 152 -15.55 -0.16 -6.05
C GLU A 152 -14.05 -0.27 -6.36
N GLY A 153 -13.77 -0.44 -7.65
CA GLY A 153 -12.44 -0.49 -8.27
C GLY A 153 -12.18 -1.84 -8.94
N PRO A 154 -11.29 -1.92 -9.95
CA PRO A 154 -10.80 -3.19 -10.46
C PRO A 154 -10.25 -4.03 -9.29
N GLY A 155 -10.80 -5.23 -9.05
CA GLY A 155 -10.38 -6.10 -7.95
C GLY A 155 -11.42 -6.35 -6.85
N ASP A 156 -12.72 -6.42 -7.17
CA ASP A 156 -13.78 -6.81 -6.22
C ASP A 156 -13.70 -8.28 -5.76
N GLY A 157 -12.80 -8.51 -4.82
CA GLY A 157 -12.90 -9.47 -3.72
C GLY A 157 -12.90 -8.69 -2.39
N GLY A 158 -13.24 -9.32 -1.26
CA GLY A 158 -13.30 -8.67 0.06
C GLY A 158 -12.12 -7.73 0.31
N SER A 159 -12.35 -6.41 0.25
CA SER A 159 -11.27 -5.41 0.36
C SER A 159 -10.76 -5.25 1.81
N GLY A 160 -11.32 -6.03 2.74
CA GLY A 160 -11.13 -5.91 4.19
C GLY A 160 -11.60 -4.58 4.75
N ALA A 161 -12.33 -3.78 3.96
CA ALA A 161 -12.87 -2.48 4.37
C ALA A 161 -14.10 -2.63 5.25
N ARG A 162 -14.88 -3.70 5.04
CA ARG A 162 -15.94 -4.11 5.95
C ARG A 162 -15.41 -5.24 6.78
N THR A 163 -15.66 -5.14 8.07
CA THR A 163 -15.19 -6.07 9.08
C THR A 163 -16.30 -6.29 10.09
N SER A 164 -16.28 -7.45 10.73
CA SER A 164 -17.25 -7.85 11.74
C SER A 164 -16.97 -7.12 13.05
N PRO A 165 -17.99 -6.90 13.91
CA PRO A 165 -17.76 -6.44 15.26
C PRO A 165 -16.73 -7.32 15.98
N GLY A 166 -15.84 -6.74 16.76
CA GLY A 166 -14.75 -7.48 17.41
C GLY A 166 -13.57 -7.77 16.50
N THR A 167 -13.49 -7.18 15.30
CA THR A 167 -12.26 -7.22 14.50
C THR A 167 -11.22 -6.30 15.13
N ASP A 168 -10.02 -6.85 15.37
CA ASP A 168 -8.92 -6.15 16.04
C ASP A 168 -7.67 -6.04 15.15
N ILE A 169 -6.79 -5.10 15.51
CA ILE A 169 -5.47 -4.95 14.91
C ILE A 169 -4.42 -5.64 15.79
N TYR A 170 -3.67 -6.53 15.16
CA TYR A 170 -2.58 -7.29 15.76
C TYR A 170 -1.23 -6.72 15.36
N TYR A 171 -0.22 -6.97 16.20
CA TYR A 171 1.14 -6.47 16.01
C TYR A 171 2.20 -7.50 16.43
N THR A 172 3.28 -7.59 15.68
CA THR A 172 4.51 -8.27 16.12
C THR A 172 5.75 -7.53 15.58
N SER A 173 6.89 -7.71 16.24
CA SER A 173 8.15 -7.05 15.86
C SER A 173 9.40 -7.81 16.26
N LEU A 174 10.50 -7.50 15.57
CA LEU A 174 11.85 -7.88 15.95
C LEU A 174 12.75 -6.65 15.92
N THR A 175 13.65 -6.57 16.90
CA THR A 175 14.77 -5.63 16.79
C THR A 175 15.70 -6.04 15.65
N ALA A 176 16.47 -5.10 15.09
CA ALA A 176 17.44 -5.40 14.04
C ALA A 176 18.44 -6.47 14.47
N ALA A 177 18.88 -6.45 15.73
CA ALA A 177 19.76 -7.47 16.29
C ALA A 177 19.10 -8.85 16.35
N ALA A 178 17.85 -8.93 16.82
CA ALA A 178 17.10 -10.19 16.90
C ALA A 178 16.80 -10.78 15.51
N TYR A 179 16.53 -9.92 14.53
CA TYR A 179 16.34 -10.32 13.14
C TYR A 179 17.59 -11.02 12.59
N VAL A 180 18.76 -10.39 12.75
CA VAL A 180 20.06 -10.92 12.27
C VAL A 180 20.48 -12.18 13.02
N SER A 181 20.15 -12.30 14.32
CA SER A 181 20.44 -13.52 15.09
C SER A 181 19.52 -14.71 14.77
N GLY A 182 18.56 -14.55 13.86
CA GLY A 182 17.62 -15.62 13.51
C GLY A 182 16.57 -15.90 14.58
N THR A 183 16.30 -14.95 15.47
CA THR A 183 15.27 -15.10 16.51
C THR A 183 13.88 -15.16 15.86
N PRO A 184 13.03 -16.15 16.17
CA PRO A 184 11.64 -16.16 15.73
C PRO A 184 10.89 -14.90 16.18
N PHE A 185 9.94 -14.43 15.39
CA PHE A 185 9.01 -13.39 15.81
C PHE A 185 8.29 -13.84 17.09
N PRO A 186 8.11 -12.93 18.07
CA PRO A 186 7.30 -13.24 19.23
C PRO A 186 5.83 -13.44 18.83
N PRO A 187 5.02 -14.12 19.67
CA PRO A 187 3.58 -14.16 19.50
C PRO A 187 3.00 -12.76 19.28
N SER A 188 2.00 -12.67 18.41
CA SER A 188 1.33 -11.42 18.11
C SER A 188 0.63 -10.85 19.36
N VAL A 189 0.48 -9.54 19.37
CA VAL A 189 -0.23 -8.78 20.41
C VAL A 189 -1.46 -8.15 19.77
N GLU A 190 -2.63 -8.41 20.35
CA GLU A 190 -3.86 -7.66 20.07
C GLU A 190 -3.71 -6.24 20.64
N VAL A 191 -3.57 -5.24 19.75
CA VAL A 191 -3.31 -3.85 20.14
C VAL A 191 -4.61 -3.14 20.50
N THR A 192 -5.67 -3.41 19.75
CA THR A 192 -6.99 -2.78 19.88
C THR A 192 -7.88 -3.57 20.84
N ASN A 193 -9.01 -3.02 21.29
CA ASN A 193 -9.87 -3.65 22.30
C ASN A 193 -11.31 -3.84 21.84
N ASN A 194 -11.50 -4.23 20.59
CA ASN A 194 -12.82 -4.37 20.02
C ASN A 194 -13.54 -5.57 20.62
N ILE A 195 -14.80 -5.36 20.98
CA ILE A 195 -15.61 -6.39 21.61
C ILE A 195 -16.51 -6.99 20.54
N LEU A 196 -16.49 -8.33 20.41
CA LEU A 196 -17.42 -9.05 19.57
C LEU A 196 -18.86 -8.79 20.04
N THR A 197 -19.68 -8.21 19.16
CA THR A 197 -21.12 -8.01 19.36
C THR A 197 -21.90 -8.70 18.24
N MET A 198 -23.20 -8.96 18.45
CA MET A 198 -24.01 -9.66 17.44
C MET A 198 -24.12 -8.89 16.12
N VAL A 199 -24.14 -7.56 16.15
CA VAL A 199 -24.24 -6.67 14.98
C VAL A 199 -23.62 -5.31 15.35
N GLY A 200 -22.91 -4.68 14.40
CA GLY A 200 -22.55 -3.27 14.46
C GLY A 200 -21.06 -3.01 14.69
N SER A 201 -20.72 -2.51 15.88
CA SER A 201 -19.43 -1.89 16.21
C SER A 201 -18.96 -2.37 17.59
N PRO A 202 -17.68 -2.18 17.94
CA PRO A 202 -16.59 -1.63 17.12
C PRO A 202 -15.89 -2.70 16.26
N ALA A 203 -15.28 -2.27 15.15
CA ALA A 203 -14.54 -3.12 14.22
C ALA A 203 -13.43 -2.32 13.56
N ALA A 204 -12.18 -2.74 13.76
CA ALA A 204 -10.99 -2.13 13.19
C ALA A 204 -10.68 -2.69 11.80
N SER A 205 -10.09 -1.88 10.93
CA SER A 205 -9.77 -2.28 9.55
C SER A 205 -8.65 -1.43 8.96
N ARG A 206 -7.95 -1.98 7.96
CA ARG A 206 -6.92 -1.29 7.15
C ARG A 206 -5.83 -0.63 7.99
N ALA A 207 -5.13 -1.45 8.77
CA ALA A 207 -3.96 -1.02 9.51
C ALA A 207 -2.94 -0.31 8.59
N GLN A 208 -2.30 0.72 9.12
CA GLN A 208 -1.15 1.40 8.55
C GLN A 208 -0.08 1.54 9.62
N LEU A 209 1.03 0.84 9.42
CA LEU A 209 2.17 0.85 10.31
C LEU A 209 3.32 1.65 9.70
N ARG A 210 3.97 2.46 10.54
CA ARG A 210 5.26 3.09 10.25
C ARG A 210 6.19 3.01 11.44
N LEU A 211 7.46 2.73 11.18
CA LEU A 211 8.54 2.84 12.17
C LEU A 211 9.29 4.17 12.00
N ALA A 212 9.33 4.95 13.08
CA ALA A 212 10.19 6.13 13.22
C ALA A 212 11.31 5.82 14.21
N GLY A 213 12.39 5.21 13.71
CA GLY A 213 13.40 4.60 14.58
C GLY A 213 12.78 3.48 15.40
N ALA A 214 12.94 3.52 16.72
CA ALA A 214 12.37 2.51 17.64
C ALA A 214 10.93 2.81 18.08
N THR A 215 10.24 3.78 17.47
CA THR A 215 8.83 4.07 17.74
C THR A 215 7.96 3.50 16.63
N ALA A 216 6.96 2.70 16.98
CA ALA A 216 5.91 2.23 16.10
C ALA A 216 4.73 3.20 16.12
N LEU A 217 4.28 3.60 14.93
CA LEU A 217 3.13 4.46 14.70
C LEU A 217 2.10 3.63 13.95
N LEU A 218 0.96 3.37 14.59
CA LEU A 218 -0.09 2.54 14.04
C LEU A 218 -1.36 3.39 13.91
N ALA A 219 -1.95 3.42 12.72
CA ALA A 219 -3.29 3.97 12.53
C ALA A 219 -4.18 3.02 11.75
N TYR A 220 -5.49 3.10 11.97
CA TYR A 220 -6.47 2.23 11.32
C TYR A 220 -7.86 2.91 11.29
N GLU A 221 -8.78 2.36 10.51
CA GLU A 221 -10.18 2.80 10.47
C GLU A 221 -11.01 1.95 11.46
N GLU A 222 -11.80 2.55 12.34
CA GLU A 222 -12.67 1.83 13.27
C GLU A 222 -14.12 2.31 13.22
N THR A 223 -15.07 1.37 13.15
CA THR A 223 -16.50 1.70 13.22
C THR A 223 -16.87 2.34 14.55
N ARG A 224 -17.63 3.44 14.51
CA ARG A 224 -18.06 4.11 15.74
C ARG A 224 -19.04 3.23 16.53
N GLY A 225 -18.80 3.10 17.83
CA GLY A 225 -19.72 2.44 18.76
C GLY A 225 -21.03 3.22 18.96
N GLY A 226 -22.13 2.52 19.28
CA GLY A 226 -23.35 3.17 19.80
C GLY A 226 -24.60 3.14 18.90
N GLY A 227 -24.75 2.20 17.97
CA GLY A 227 -26.04 1.85 17.34
C GLY A 227 -26.73 2.94 16.51
N GLY A 228 -26.09 4.09 16.26
CA GLY A 228 -26.70 5.21 15.54
C GLY A 228 -25.75 6.12 14.76
N SER A 229 -24.43 5.94 14.86
CA SER A 229 -23.44 6.72 14.10
C SER A 229 -22.93 5.89 12.91
N LEU A 230 -23.48 6.14 11.72
CA LEU A 230 -22.93 5.62 10.48
C LEU A 230 -21.50 6.14 10.32
N GLY A 231 -20.53 5.26 10.03
CA GLY A 231 -19.17 5.61 9.65
C GLY A 231 -18.08 5.27 10.67
N LYS A 232 -16.84 5.62 10.32
CA LYS A 232 -15.62 5.26 11.04
C LYS A 232 -14.82 6.48 11.49
N ASN A 233 -14.03 6.29 12.53
CA ASN A 233 -12.95 7.19 12.93
C ASN A 233 -11.60 6.62 12.50
N ILE A 234 -10.59 7.49 12.44
CA ILE A 234 -9.19 7.08 12.37
C ILE A 234 -8.63 7.03 13.78
N LEU A 235 -8.18 5.86 14.19
CA LEU A 235 -7.56 5.64 15.50
C LEU A 235 -6.05 5.58 15.33
N PHE A 236 -5.32 6.01 16.36
CA PHE A 236 -3.88 6.17 16.34
C PHE A 236 -3.25 5.64 17.63
N HIS A 237 -2.12 4.96 17.49
CA HIS A 237 -1.26 4.51 18.57
C HIS A 237 0.20 4.88 18.28
N SER A 238 0.93 5.22 19.33
CA SER A 238 2.38 5.40 19.30
C SER A 238 3.01 4.71 20.49
N PHE A 239 3.89 3.74 20.24
CA PHE A 239 4.54 2.95 21.28
C PHE A 239 5.95 2.50 20.89
N PRO A 240 6.82 2.12 21.84
CA PRO A 240 8.12 1.55 21.52
C PRO A 240 7.99 0.24 20.74
N LEU A 241 8.89 0.00 19.78
CA LEU A 241 8.93 -1.17 18.88
C LEU A 241 8.69 -2.50 19.62
N THR A 242 9.29 -2.67 20.80
CA THR A 242 9.25 -3.93 21.57
C THR A 242 8.29 -3.86 22.77
N LEU A 243 7.49 -2.80 22.89
CA LEU A 243 6.52 -2.63 23.98
C LEU A 243 5.19 -2.13 23.39
N PRO A 244 4.51 -2.97 22.59
CA PRO A 244 3.20 -2.61 22.05
C PRO A 244 2.19 -2.39 23.17
N GLN A 245 1.20 -1.53 22.89
CA GLN A 245 0.00 -1.47 23.71
C GLN A 245 -0.80 -2.78 23.54
N VAL A 246 -1.52 -3.17 24.58
CA VAL A 246 -2.31 -4.40 24.61
C VAL A 246 -3.74 -4.02 24.91
N ALA A 247 -4.69 -4.49 24.11
CA ALA A 247 -6.12 -4.25 24.30
C ALA A 247 -6.44 -2.79 24.69
N SER A 248 -6.05 -1.86 23.82
CA SER A 248 -6.19 -0.41 24.03
C SER A 248 -7.12 0.22 23.00
N ALA A 249 -7.92 1.20 23.42
CA ALA A 249 -8.84 1.94 22.52
C ALA A 249 -8.11 2.86 21.52
N GLY A 250 -6.84 3.16 21.77
CA GLY A 250 -6.10 4.16 20.99
C GLY A 250 -6.62 5.58 21.19
N ASP A 251 -6.08 6.50 20.40
CA ASP A 251 -6.49 7.90 20.37
C ASP A 251 -7.14 8.24 19.02
N VAL A 252 -8.19 9.07 19.03
CA VAL A 252 -8.85 9.51 17.78
C VAL A 252 -8.00 10.57 17.08
N LEU A 253 -7.66 10.34 15.82
CA LEU A 253 -6.87 11.25 14.99
C LEU A 253 -7.74 12.31 14.28
N ASN A 254 -8.92 11.95 13.79
CA ASN A 254 -9.85 12.89 13.17
C ASN A 254 -10.53 13.76 14.24
N GLU A 255 -10.48 15.09 14.09
CA GLU A 255 -11.07 16.02 15.09
C GLU A 255 -12.59 16.06 15.00
N ASP A 256 -13.13 16.03 13.79
CA ASP A 256 -14.56 15.84 13.56
C ASP A 256 -14.90 14.34 13.51
N VAL A 257 -15.76 13.93 14.43
CA VAL A 257 -16.20 12.54 14.62
C VAL A 257 -17.61 12.28 14.07
N THR A 258 -18.21 13.26 13.41
CA THR A 258 -19.58 13.15 12.85
C THR A 258 -19.59 12.52 11.46
N GLU A 259 -18.52 12.72 10.70
CA GLU A 259 -18.38 12.24 9.32
C GLU A 259 -17.60 10.93 9.22
N ASN A 260 -17.70 10.27 8.07
CA ASN A 260 -17.07 8.97 7.85
C ASN A 260 -15.61 9.11 7.39
N CYS A 261 -14.66 8.60 8.19
CA CYS A 261 -13.25 8.57 7.85
C CYS A 261 -12.81 7.29 7.16
N ARG A 262 -11.94 7.38 6.14
CA ARG A 262 -11.52 6.27 5.29
C ARG A 262 -10.06 6.43 4.83
N ARG A 263 -9.40 5.33 4.48
CA ARG A 263 -8.11 5.25 3.78
C ARG A 263 -6.98 6.00 4.48
N VAL A 264 -6.81 5.82 5.79
CA VAL A 264 -5.70 6.47 6.51
C VAL A 264 -4.35 6.15 5.88
N ARG A 265 -3.41 7.10 5.92
CA ARG A 265 -1.99 6.90 5.63
C ARG A 265 -1.13 7.66 6.62
N LEU A 266 -0.08 7.00 7.10
CA LEU A 266 0.97 7.61 7.91
C LEU A 266 2.25 7.74 7.09
N ILE A 267 2.84 8.92 7.14
CA ILE A 267 4.17 9.20 6.62
C ILE A 267 4.98 9.75 7.78
N SER A 268 6.13 9.16 8.08
CA SER A 268 6.92 9.53 9.25
C SER A 268 8.40 9.64 8.94
N GLN A 269 9.11 10.40 9.76
CA GLN A 269 10.56 10.47 9.78
C GLN A 269 11.08 10.53 11.22
N GLY A 270 12.35 10.16 11.41
CA GLY A 270 13.02 10.30 12.70
C GLY A 270 13.18 11.77 13.12
N LEU A 271 13.21 12.03 14.44
CA LEU A 271 13.46 13.38 15.00
C LEU A 271 14.74 14.03 14.46
N GLY A 272 15.80 13.24 14.21
CA GLY A 272 17.05 13.76 13.64
C GLY A 272 16.95 14.16 12.16
N ASN A 273 15.85 13.81 11.48
CA ASN A 273 15.62 14.14 10.07
C ASN A 273 14.72 15.36 9.88
N THR A 274 14.10 15.88 10.94
CA THR A 274 13.18 17.03 10.84
C THR A 274 13.93 18.32 10.48
N GLY A 275 13.24 19.24 9.81
CA GLY A 275 13.75 20.60 9.63
C GLY A 275 13.29 21.51 10.77
N PRO A 276 13.53 22.83 10.65
CA PRO A 276 13.08 23.84 11.62
C PRO A 276 11.60 23.76 12.02
N ALA A 277 10.70 23.34 11.13
CA ALA A 277 9.27 23.21 11.43
C ALA A 277 8.94 21.99 12.32
N GLY A 278 9.89 21.07 12.51
CA GLY A 278 9.81 19.98 13.47
C GLY A 278 8.84 18.86 13.09
N THR A 279 8.32 18.83 11.86
CA THR A 279 7.31 17.84 11.45
C THR A 279 7.86 16.42 11.44
N THR A 280 7.30 15.54 12.26
CA THR A 280 7.73 14.15 12.41
C THR A 280 6.80 13.18 11.72
N VAL A 281 5.50 13.48 11.71
CA VAL A 281 4.44 12.64 11.13
C VAL A 281 3.49 13.50 10.32
N VAL A 282 3.08 12.99 9.17
CA VAL A 282 1.94 13.46 8.38
C VAL A 282 0.92 12.33 8.36
N GLY A 283 -0.24 12.56 8.99
CA GLY A 283 -1.39 11.68 8.96
C GLY A 283 -2.41 12.21 7.96
N LEU A 284 -2.83 11.37 7.02
CA LEU A 284 -3.80 11.69 5.97
C LEU A 284 -4.97 10.72 6.03
N TRP A 285 -6.17 11.19 5.72
CA TRP A 285 -7.34 10.33 5.55
C TRP A 285 -8.37 11.00 4.64
N ARG A 286 -9.29 10.20 4.08
CA ARG A 286 -10.49 10.70 3.42
C ARG A 286 -11.60 10.93 4.44
N GLN A 287 -12.37 12.00 4.31
CA GLN A 287 -13.50 12.29 5.20
C GLN A 287 -14.67 12.96 4.45
N GLY A 288 -15.90 12.56 4.78
CA GLY A 288 -17.13 13.17 4.27
C GLY A 288 -18.37 12.49 4.85
N GLU A 289 -19.55 13.08 4.66
CA GLU A 289 -20.83 12.57 5.20
C GLU A 289 -21.17 11.17 4.66
N GLU A 290 -20.91 10.93 3.37
CA GLU A 290 -21.25 9.69 2.73
C GLU A 290 -20.35 8.53 3.17
N THR A 291 -20.95 7.36 3.28
CA THR A 291 -20.22 6.10 3.38
C THR A 291 -19.82 5.64 1.96
N HIS A 292 -18.88 4.70 1.82
CA HIS A 292 -18.48 4.09 0.53
C HIS A 292 -17.58 4.96 -0.37
N GLY A 293 -17.72 4.96 -1.69
CA GLY A 293 -16.92 5.75 -2.63
C GLY A 293 -17.23 7.22 -2.69
N GLY A 294 -18.35 7.61 -2.10
CA GLY A 294 -18.99 8.92 -2.28
C GLY A 294 -18.10 10.12 -1.94
N PRO A 295 -18.60 11.32 -2.27
CA PRO A 295 -17.94 12.60 -2.03
C PRO A 295 -17.20 12.66 -0.70
N ALA A 296 -15.96 13.12 -0.79
CA ALA A 296 -15.07 13.22 0.36
C ALA A 296 -13.87 14.08 0.02
N ASP A 297 -13.35 14.69 1.07
CA ASP A 297 -12.08 15.39 1.05
C ASP A 297 -10.95 14.57 1.62
N ILE A 298 -9.73 15.06 1.44
CA ILE A 298 -8.53 14.50 2.06
C ILE A 298 -8.03 15.47 3.12
N LEU A 299 -8.20 15.05 4.37
CA LEU A 299 -7.76 15.81 5.53
C LEU A 299 -6.36 15.39 5.96
N MET A 300 -5.68 16.31 6.64
CA MET A 300 -4.33 16.14 7.14
C MET A 300 -4.20 16.66 8.58
N ARG A 301 -3.47 15.91 9.41
CA ARG A 301 -2.79 16.46 10.59
C ARG A 301 -1.30 16.17 10.53
N ARG A 302 -0.50 17.03 11.15
CA ARG A 302 0.95 16.83 11.30
C ARG A 302 1.35 16.77 12.77
N ALA A 303 2.18 15.81 13.15
CA ALA A 303 2.84 15.81 14.45
C ALA A 303 4.12 16.65 14.41
N VAL A 304 4.42 17.37 15.49
CA VAL A 304 5.57 18.27 15.59
C VAL A 304 6.41 17.92 16.82
N ASN A 305 7.71 17.72 16.64
CA ASN A 305 8.69 17.44 17.70
C ASN A 305 8.42 16.18 18.55
N GLY A 306 7.52 15.31 18.11
CA GLY A 306 7.18 14.07 18.82
C GLY A 306 6.34 13.14 17.99
N TYR A 307 5.77 12.12 18.60
CA TYR A 307 4.99 11.08 17.92
C TYR A 307 3.68 10.74 18.62
N ALA A 308 3.39 11.39 19.76
CA ALA A 308 2.17 11.17 20.50
C ALA A 308 1.00 11.91 19.85
N ILE A 309 -0.23 11.50 20.18
CA ILE A 309 -1.42 12.19 19.67
C ILE A 309 -1.42 13.69 20.01
N GLY A 310 -0.87 14.06 21.18
CA GLY A 310 -0.76 15.44 21.64
C GLY A 310 0.21 16.31 20.83
N ASP A 311 1.07 15.70 20.02
CA ASP A 311 2.00 16.42 19.15
C ASP A 311 1.34 16.83 17.81
N PHE A 312 0.18 16.26 17.48
CA PHE A 312 -0.54 16.57 16.25
C PHE A 312 -1.22 17.94 16.31
N GLN A 313 -0.87 18.77 15.33
CA GLN A 313 -1.47 20.08 15.09
C GLN A 313 -2.91 19.95 14.57
N PRO A 314 -3.70 21.04 14.58
CA PRO A 314 -5.07 21.06 14.08
C PRO A 314 -5.20 20.55 12.64
N VAL A 315 -6.38 20.01 12.32
CA VAL A 315 -6.68 19.48 10.99
C VAL A 315 -6.72 20.58 9.91
N ILE A 316 -6.27 20.23 8.71
CA ILE A 316 -6.46 21.02 7.49
C ILE A 316 -7.03 20.16 6.36
N ASN A 317 -7.71 20.79 5.41
CA ASN A 317 -8.27 20.16 4.22
C ASN A 317 -7.32 20.34 3.03
N LEU A 318 -6.69 19.26 2.56
CA LEU A 318 -5.69 19.35 1.49
C LEU A 318 -6.29 19.28 0.08
N SER A 319 -7.50 18.75 -0.08
CA SER A 319 -8.17 18.67 -1.38
C SER A 319 -8.93 19.94 -1.72
N ALA A 320 -9.57 20.58 -0.73
CA ALA A 320 -10.33 21.80 -0.92
C ALA A 320 -9.49 22.96 -1.46
N ALA A 321 -10.15 23.97 -2.06
CA ALA A 321 -9.48 25.16 -2.56
C ALA A 321 -8.75 25.92 -1.43
N ASP A 322 -9.46 26.20 -0.34
CA ASP A 322 -8.93 26.81 0.87
C ASP A 322 -8.71 25.76 1.97
N LEU A 323 -7.52 25.76 2.58
CA LEU A 323 -7.10 24.69 3.51
C LEU A 323 -7.92 24.60 4.81
N GLY A 324 -8.68 25.64 5.13
CA GLY A 324 -9.55 25.71 6.30
C GLY A 324 -10.99 25.32 6.02
N ASP A 325 -11.32 24.97 4.77
CA ASP A 325 -12.69 24.63 4.40
C ASP A 325 -13.11 23.31 5.04
N PRO A 326 -14.31 23.24 5.64
CA PRO A 326 -14.90 21.97 6.03
C PRO A 326 -15.17 21.12 4.79
N THR A 327 -15.20 19.81 5.00
CA THR A 327 -15.49 18.75 4.01
C THR A 327 -16.82 18.89 3.25
N GLY A 328 -17.77 19.62 3.81
CA GLY A 328 -19.09 19.89 3.21
C GLY A 328 -19.19 21.22 2.45
N SER A 329 -18.08 21.95 2.25
CA SER A 329 -18.09 23.22 1.51
C SER A 329 -18.51 23.04 0.05
N ASP A 330 -18.01 21.99 -0.62
CA ASP A 330 -18.53 21.52 -1.90
C ASP A 330 -18.97 20.04 -1.75
N PRO A 331 -20.28 19.77 -1.60
CA PRO A 331 -20.77 18.42 -1.36
C PRO A 331 -20.69 17.52 -2.60
N PHE A 332 -20.31 18.06 -3.76
CA PHE A 332 -20.19 17.30 -5.00
C PHE A 332 -18.75 16.85 -5.27
N GLU A 333 -17.77 17.51 -4.67
CA GLU A 333 -16.37 17.23 -4.93
C GLU A 333 -15.95 15.86 -4.38
N ASN A 334 -14.99 15.23 -5.05
CA ASN A 334 -14.49 13.96 -4.58
C ASN A 334 -12.99 13.84 -4.80
N ALA A 335 -12.28 13.62 -3.68
CA ALA A 335 -10.85 13.48 -3.62
C ALA A 335 -10.47 12.08 -3.14
N ARG A 336 -9.62 11.37 -3.89
CA ARG A 336 -9.29 9.96 -3.64
C ARG A 336 -7.81 9.62 -3.85
N ALA A 337 -7.47 8.39 -3.50
CA ALA A 337 -6.17 7.75 -3.76
C ALA A 337 -4.91 8.53 -3.30
N HIS A 338 -5.01 9.31 -2.23
CA HIS A 338 -3.92 10.16 -1.77
C HIS A 338 -2.61 9.43 -1.42
N ARG A 339 -1.47 10.11 -1.59
CA ARG A 339 -0.12 9.70 -1.12
C ARG A 339 0.65 10.93 -0.67
N ALA A 340 1.64 10.75 0.21
CA ALA A 340 2.56 11.82 0.56
C ALA A 340 4.00 11.34 0.75
N LEU A 341 4.90 12.31 0.71
CA LEU A 341 6.34 12.20 0.95
C LEU A 341 6.72 13.26 1.99
N LEU A 342 7.50 12.89 3.01
CA LEU A 342 7.99 13.79 4.06
C LEU A 342 9.52 13.71 4.13
N ARG A 343 10.21 14.87 4.08
CA ARG A 343 11.67 14.98 4.17
C ARG A 343 12.10 16.29 4.82
N GLY A 344 12.54 16.25 6.07
CA GLY A 344 12.73 17.48 6.83
C GLY A 344 11.43 18.26 6.84
N ASP A 345 11.46 19.50 6.37
CA ASP A 345 10.26 20.33 6.26
C ASP A 345 9.57 20.22 4.89
N PHE A 346 10.15 19.51 3.93
CA PHE A 346 9.49 19.33 2.65
C PHE A 346 8.40 18.26 2.74
N VAL A 347 7.18 18.61 2.30
CA VAL A 347 6.07 17.68 2.13
C VAL A 347 5.56 17.77 0.70
N ALA A 348 5.41 16.63 0.03
CA ALA A 348 4.65 16.53 -1.22
C ALA A 348 3.41 15.67 -0.98
N PHE A 349 2.30 16.07 -1.58
CA PHE A 349 1.00 15.41 -1.48
C PHE A 349 0.41 15.26 -2.87
N VAL A 350 0.02 14.05 -3.24
CA VAL A 350 -0.64 13.75 -4.52
C VAL A 350 -1.97 13.06 -4.26
N TYR A 351 -2.97 13.37 -5.08
CA TYR A 351 -4.32 12.83 -4.97
C TYR A 351 -5.03 12.88 -6.32
N ASP A 352 -6.08 12.08 -6.49
CA ASP A 352 -7.01 12.24 -7.60
C ASP A 352 -8.20 13.07 -7.16
N TYR A 353 -8.72 13.90 -8.06
CA TYR A 353 -9.79 14.84 -7.75
C TYR A 353 -10.74 15.03 -8.93
N THR A 354 -12.04 15.09 -8.63
CA THR A 354 -13.09 15.61 -9.51
C THR A 354 -13.88 16.70 -8.77
N PRO A 355 -14.25 17.81 -9.44
CA PRO A 355 -15.12 18.82 -8.83
C PRO A 355 -16.57 18.35 -8.65
N ASP A 356 -16.98 17.28 -9.34
CA ASP A 356 -18.32 16.71 -9.21
C ASP A 356 -18.27 15.20 -9.48
N ASP A 357 -18.56 14.40 -8.46
CA ASP A 357 -18.54 12.94 -8.53
C ASP A 357 -19.69 12.38 -9.38
N VAL A 358 -20.87 12.98 -9.29
CA VAL A 358 -22.06 12.56 -10.04
C VAL A 358 -21.84 12.79 -11.53
N LEU A 359 -21.28 13.94 -11.90
CA LEU A 359 -20.90 14.21 -13.29
C LEU A 359 -19.77 13.31 -13.75
N ALA A 360 -18.79 12.97 -12.90
CA ALA A 360 -17.73 12.05 -13.26
C ALA A 360 -18.29 10.65 -13.58
N GLN A 361 -19.18 10.11 -12.73
CA GLN A 361 -19.88 8.85 -12.97
C GLN A 361 -20.74 8.89 -14.24
N GLY A 362 -21.29 10.06 -14.58
CA GLY A 362 -22.08 10.29 -15.79
C GLY A 362 -21.28 10.57 -17.07
N GLN A 363 -19.94 10.46 -17.06
CA GLN A 363 -19.06 10.84 -18.18
C GLN A 363 -19.16 12.31 -18.61
N LEU A 364 -19.50 13.18 -17.67
CA LEU A 364 -19.61 14.64 -17.85
C LEU A 364 -18.53 15.42 -17.09
N ALA A 365 -17.74 14.72 -16.28
CA ALA A 365 -16.50 15.19 -15.66
C ALA A 365 -15.48 14.04 -15.63
N THR A 366 -14.29 14.30 -15.10
CA THR A 366 -13.26 13.27 -14.92
C THR A 366 -12.43 13.52 -13.67
N TYR A 367 -11.75 12.47 -13.20
CA TYR A 367 -10.71 12.57 -12.21
C TYR A 367 -9.37 12.91 -12.86
N ASN A 368 -8.71 13.93 -12.32
CA ASN A 368 -7.33 14.26 -12.62
C ASN A 368 -6.43 14.04 -11.40
N THR A 369 -5.16 13.75 -11.61
CA THR A 369 -4.13 13.64 -10.56
C THR A 369 -3.53 15.01 -10.28
N PHE A 370 -3.66 15.48 -9.04
CA PHE A 370 -3.15 16.75 -8.57
C PHE A 370 -2.01 16.58 -7.58
N VAL A 371 -1.13 17.58 -7.51
CA VAL A 371 -0.09 17.68 -6.50
C VAL A 371 -0.14 19.01 -5.75
N ARG A 372 0.14 18.97 -4.45
CA ARG A 372 0.51 20.13 -3.63
C ARG A 372 1.85 19.87 -2.96
N VAL A 373 2.58 20.95 -2.68
CA VAL A 373 3.83 20.88 -1.92
C VAL A 373 3.86 21.90 -0.79
N SER A 374 4.59 21.58 0.26
CA SER A 374 4.92 22.44 1.39
C SER A 374 6.43 22.42 1.61
N GLU A 375 7.03 23.57 1.90
CA GLU A 375 8.46 23.71 2.20
C GLU A 375 8.72 24.02 3.69
N ASP A 376 7.66 24.12 4.50
CA ASP A 376 7.68 24.56 5.90
C ASP A 376 7.00 23.53 6.85
N GLY A 377 7.11 22.26 6.50
CA GLY A 377 6.66 21.13 7.33
C GLY A 377 5.16 20.87 7.25
N GLY A 378 4.46 21.42 6.25
CA GLY A 378 3.00 21.33 6.13
C GLY A 378 2.27 22.47 6.83
N VAL A 379 2.92 23.60 7.09
CA VAL A 379 2.28 24.81 7.65
C VAL A 379 1.57 25.59 6.55
N SER A 380 2.22 25.79 5.41
CA SER A 380 1.66 26.39 4.21
C SER A 380 1.83 25.47 3.01
N TRP A 381 0.96 25.63 2.02
CA TRP A 381 0.92 24.77 0.84
C TRP A 381 0.79 25.58 -0.43
N SER A 382 1.35 25.06 -1.52
CA SER A 382 1.05 25.54 -2.85
C SER A 382 -0.43 25.35 -3.20
N SER A 383 -0.92 26.11 -4.18
CA SER A 383 -2.16 25.76 -4.88
C SER A 383 -2.05 24.36 -5.51
N PRO A 384 -3.17 23.65 -5.72
CA PRO A 384 -3.17 22.38 -6.45
C PRO A 384 -2.64 22.58 -7.87
N LYS A 385 -1.81 21.63 -8.33
CA LYS A 385 -1.32 21.58 -9.69
C LYS A 385 -1.79 20.28 -10.35
N ASP A 386 -2.56 20.40 -11.42
CA ASP A 386 -2.96 19.26 -12.25
C ASP A 386 -1.74 18.68 -12.98
N LEU A 387 -1.47 17.40 -12.74
CA LEU A 387 -0.38 16.67 -13.35
C LEU A 387 -0.80 15.86 -14.57
N SER A 388 -2.04 15.37 -14.60
CA SER A 388 -2.54 14.48 -15.66
C SER A 388 -3.16 15.25 -16.83
N GLY A 389 -3.84 16.37 -16.57
CA GLY A 389 -4.42 17.23 -17.62
C GLY A 389 -5.38 16.50 -18.56
N ILE A 390 -6.09 15.48 -18.06
CA ILE A 390 -7.06 14.69 -18.82
C ILE A 390 -8.25 15.59 -19.12
N SER A 391 -8.47 15.85 -20.41
CA SER A 391 -9.60 16.64 -20.90
C SER A 391 -10.74 15.79 -21.47
N SER A 392 -10.50 14.49 -21.71
CA SER A 392 -11.55 13.58 -22.17
C SER A 392 -12.31 13.00 -20.98
N PHE A 393 -13.63 13.17 -20.94
CA PHE A 393 -14.46 12.59 -19.89
C PHE A 393 -14.70 11.09 -20.05
N SER A 394 -14.21 10.48 -21.14
CA SER A 394 -14.21 9.02 -21.33
C SER A 394 -13.05 8.32 -20.62
N ILE A 395 -12.12 9.07 -20.02
CA ILE A 395 -10.93 8.56 -19.34
C ILE A 395 -10.89 9.20 -17.97
N LEU A 396 -10.46 8.45 -16.95
CA LEU A 396 -10.18 8.96 -15.62
C LEU A 396 -8.79 8.60 -15.16
N SER A 397 -8.21 9.46 -14.31
CA SER A 397 -7.01 9.13 -13.56
C SER A 397 -7.34 8.24 -12.36
N GLY A 398 -6.41 7.36 -12.01
CA GLY A 398 -6.50 6.48 -10.86
C GLY A 398 -5.14 6.12 -10.28
N GLU A 399 -5.17 5.79 -8.99
CA GLU A 399 -4.08 5.13 -8.25
C GLU A 399 -2.70 5.83 -8.28
N PRO A 400 -2.59 7.15 -8.06
CA PRO A 400 -1.31 7.81 -8.04
C PRO A 400 -0.38 7.21 -6.98
N ARG A 401 0.89 7.13 -7.35
CA ARG A 401 2.04 6.75 -6.54
C ARG A 401 2.98 7.94 -6.48
N LEU A 402 3.51 8.19 -5.29
CA LEU A 402 4.52 9.22 -5.05
C LEU A 402 5.75 8.54 -4.49
N VAL A 403 6.85 8.64 -5.21
CA VAL A 403 8.13 8.07 -4.79
C VAL A 403 9.20 9.13 -4.83
N GLY A 404 9.92 9.29 -3.73
CA GLY A 404 11.12 10.09 -3.71
C GLY A 404 12.37 9.21 -3.70
N THR A 405 13.52 9.85 -3.90
CA THR A 405 14.86 9.27 -3.79
C THR A 405 15.23 8.71 -2.39
N PRO A 406 15.67 7.46 -2.25
CA PRO A 406 16.11 6.90 -0.96
C PRO A 406 17.35 7.62 -0.41
N SER A 407 17.70 7.33 0.85
CA SER A 407 18.88 7.90 1.52
C SER A 407 20.18 7.56 0.81
N THR A 408 21.21 8.38 1.03
CA THR A 408 22.55 8.17 0.45
C THR A 408 23.13 6.82 0.90
N VAL A 409 23.70 6.07 -0.04
CA VAL A 409 24.47 4.86 0.25
C VAL A 409 25.96 5.20 0.11
N PRO A 410 26.82 4.91 1.11
CA PRO A 410 28.22 5.36 1.10
C PRO A 410 29.12 4.44 0.24
N THR A 411 28.77 4.26 -1.05
CA THR A 411 29.55 3.47 -2.02
C THR A 411 30.63 4.32 -2.72
N GLY A 412 30.39 5.63 -2.82
CA GLY A 412 31.20 6.56 -3.62
C GLY A 412 30.66 6.75 -5.05
N ASP A 413 29.62 6.01 -5.44
CA ASP A 413 28.91 6.22 -6.71
C ASP A 413 28.03 7.49 -6.64
N PRO A 414 28.12 8.42 -7.60
CA PRO A 414 27.20 9.55 -7.69
C PRO A 414 25.72 9.17 -7.74
N ASP A 415 25.34 8.03 -8.33
CA ASP A 415 23.96 7.53 -8.37
C ASP A 415 23.43 7.15 -6.98
N ASP A 416 24.33 6.92 -6.02
CA ASP A 416 24.03 6.58 -4.63
C ASP A 416 23.99 7.80 -3.71
N ILE A 417 24.19 9.01 -4.22
CA ILE A 417 24.07 10.26 -3.47
C ILE A 417 22.63 10.77 -3.57
N GLN A 418 21.96 10.94 -2.42
CA GLN A 418 20.57 11.36 -2.40
C GLN A 418 20.38 12.79 -2.95
N ASP A 419 19.60 12.92 -4.02
CA ASP A 419 19.04 14.21 -4.43
C ASP A 419 17.65 14.41 -3.80
N ARG A 420 17.59 15.26 -2.77
CA ARG A 420 16.34 15.54 -2.04
C ARG A 420 15.35 16.40 -2.82
N ASN A 421 15.77 17.02 -3.93
CA ASN A 421 14.88 17.83 -4.77
C ASN A 421 14.07 17.00 -5.76
N VAL A 422 14.42 15.71 -5.91
CA VAL A 422 13.84 14.82 -6.89
C VAL A 422 12.76 13.93 -6.27
N PHE A 423 11.61 13.90 -6.93
CA PHE A 423 10.59 12.87 -6.74
C PHE A 423 9.80 12.65 -8.02
N PHE A 424 9.11 11.51 -8.06
CA PHE A 424 8.32 11.05 -9.19
C PHE A 424 6.87 10.85 -8.75
N VAL A 425 5.96 11.21 -9.65
CA VAL A 425 4.53 10.88 -9.56
C VAL A 425 4.21 9.94 -10.70
N VAL A 426 3.67 8.77 -10.37
CA VAL A 426 3.18 7.78 -11.33
C VAL A 426 1.68 7.65 -11.15
N TRP A 427 0.90 7.57 -12.22
CA TRP A 427 -0.55 7.33 -12.14
C TRP A 427 -1.02 6.45 -13.29
N GLY A 428 -2.11 5.72 -13.07
CA GLY A 428 -2.80 4.96 -14.12
C GLY A 428 -3.96 5.75 -14.70
N THR A 429 -4.38 5.34 -15.88
CA THR A 429 -5.61 5.81 -16.52
C THR A 429 -6.55 4.65 -16.75
N HIS A 430 -7.86 4.92 -16.73
CA HIS A 430 -8.89 3.91 -16.96
C HIS A 430 -9.99 4.48 -17.84
N THR A 431 -10.76 3.61 -18.50
CA THR A 431 -12.03 4.01 -19.11
C THR A 431 -12.98 4.54 -18.04
N ASN A 432 -13.73 5.57 -18.39
CA ASN A 432 -14.78 6.12 -17.51
C ASN A 432 -16.15 5.59 -17.95
N ASP A 433 -16.34 4.28 -18.08
CA ASP A 433 -17.59 3.67 -18.58
C ASP A 433 -18.31 2.81 -17.53
N GLY A 434 -17.91 2.97 -16.26
CA GLY A 434 -18.37 2.15 -15.13
C GLY A 434 -17.71 0.76 -15.05
N VAL A 435 -16.97 0.34 -16.08
CA VAL A 435 -16.15 -0.89 -16.05
C VAL A 435 -14.75 -0.60 -15.52
N PHE A 436 -14.25 0.61 -15.71
CA PHE A 436 -12.92 1.06 -15.25
C PHE A 436 -11.77 0.23 -15.82
N THR A 437 -11.85 -0.11 -17.10
CA THR A 437 -10.81 -0.85 -17.81
C THR A 437 -9.48 -0.08 -17.74
N PRO A 438 -8.40 -0.65 -17.19
CA PRO A 438 -7.09 -0.02 -17.17
C PRO A 438 -6.57 0.28 -18.57
N LEU A 439 -5.88 1.41 -18.71
CA LEU A 439 -5.30 1.89 -19.96
C LEU A 439 -3.78 2.02 -19.77
N ASP A 440 -3.26 3.25 -19.76
CA ASP A 440 -1.84 3.55 -19.70
C ASP A 440 -1.38 3.95 -18.29
N LEU A 441 -0.11 3.65 -18.00
CA LEU A 441 0.63 4.19 -16.85
C LEU A 441 1.51 5.38 -17.28
N PHE A 442 1.36 6.50 -16.58
CA PHE A 442 2.13 7.71 -16.80
C PHE A 442 3.06 8.02 -15.62
N VAL A 443 4.16 8.71 -15.91
CA VAL A 443 5.09 9.25 -14.92
C VAL A 443 5.43 10.71 -15.23
N ARG A 444 5.60 11.50 -14.16
CA ARG A 444 6.29 12.80 -14.18
C ARG A 444 7.34 12.84 -13.09
N ALA A 445 8.46 13.48 -13.39
CA ALA A 445 9.51 13.78 -12.44
C ALA A 445 9.59 15.28 -12.19
N THR A 446 10.01 15.66 -11.00
CA THR A 446 10.49 17.00 -10.65
C THR A 446 11.92 16.92 -10.17
N THR A 447 12.69 17.97 -10.39
CA THR A 447 14.06 18.15 -9.87
C THR A 447 14.19 19.41 -8.99
N ASP A 448 13.06 20.06 -8.70
CA ASP A 448 12.99 21.35 -8.01
C ASP A 448 11.92 21.36 -6.91
N ARG A 449 11.68 20.19 -6.29
CA ARG A 449 10.70 19.98 -5.22
C ARG A 449 9.26 20.30 -5.62
N GLY A 450 8.90 19.96 -6.85
CA GLY A 450 7.54 20.06 -7.36
C GLY A 450 7.13 21.46 -7.82
N ARG A 451 8.06 22.44 -7.85
CA ARG A 451 7.81 23.75 -8.47
C ARG A 451 7.47 23.56 -9.95
N SER A 452 8.24 22.71 -10.64
CA SER A 452 8.00 22.29 -12.01
C SER A 452 8.05 20.76 -12.16
N PHE A 453 7.42 20.27 -13.22
CA PHE A 453 7.42 18.86 -13.60
C PHE A 453 7.72 18.76 -15.09
N GLY A 454 8.52 17.77 -15.49
CA GLY A 454 8.68 17.41 -16.90
C GLY A 454 7.35 17.02 -17.57
N PRO A 455 7.28 16.82 -18.88
CA PRO A 455 6.06 16.36 -19.55
C PRO A 455 5.59 14.99 -19.01
N PRO A 456 4.28 14.68 -19.02
CA PRO A 456 3.80 13.32 -18.80
C PRO A 456 4.46 12.37 -19.79
N THR A 457 4.94 11.24 -19.29
CA THR A 457 5.58 10.23 -20.12
C THR A 457 5.04 8.84 -19.79
N LEU A 458 4.90 8.00 -20.81
CA LEU A 458 4.49 6.61 -20.65
C LEU A 458 5.55 5.81 -19.88
N LEU A 459 5.13 5.26 -18.73
CA LEU A 459 5.91 4.33 -17.93
C LEU A 459 5.96 2.96 -18.61
N ALA A 460 4.84 2.52 -19.17
CA ALA A 460 4.70 1.29 -19.92
C ALA A 460 4.00 1.58 -21.27
N THR A 461 4.20 0.70 -22.27
CA THR A 461 3.76 0.93 -23.66
C THR A 461 3.27 -0.40 -24.22
N GLY A 462 2.07 -0.44 -24.79
CA GLY A 462 1.51 -1.66 -25.38
C GLY A 462 0.02 -1.52 -25.67
N PRO A 463 -0.60 -2.49 -26.37
CA PRO A 463 -2.04 -2.50 -26.64
C PRO A 463 -2.89 -3.04 -25.45
N SER A 464 -2.25 -3.36 -24.33
CA SER A 464 -2.79 -4.10 -23.20
C SER A 464 -3.09 -3.22 -21.98
N GLU A 465 -3.96 -3.71 -21.11
CA GLU A 465 -4.37 -3.06 -19.85
C GLU A 465 -3.20 -3.04 -18.86
N GLN A 466 -2.84 -1.87 -18.33
CA GLN A 466 -1.73 -1.71 -17.37
C GLN A 466 -2.21 -1.10 -16.06
N SER A 467 -1.83 -1.70 -14.92
CA SER A 467 -2.29 -1.25 -13.60
C SER A 467 -1.28 -1.51 -12.47
N GLU A 468 -1.62 -1.05 -11.26
CA GLU A 468 -0.96 -1.39 -10.00
C GLU A 468 0.56 -1.13 -9.93
N ALA A 469 1.04 -0.04 -10.55
CA ALA A 469 2.47 0.29 -10.54
C ALA A 469 3.03 0.46 -9.12
N GLN A 470 4.21 -0.11 -8.88
CA GLN A 470 5.00 0.02 -7.65
C GLN A 470 6.39 0.59 -7.98
N PRO A 471 6.53 1.92 -8.03
CA PRO A 471 7.78 2.56 -8.42
C PRO A 471 8.80 2.67 -7.26
N ARG A 472 10.08 2.62 -7.61
CA ARG A 472 11.27 2.83 -6.76
C ARG A 472 12.30 3.64 -7.57
N SER A 473 13.04 4.53 -6.91
CA SER A 473 14.12 5.31 -7.53
C SER A 473 15.44 5.06 -6.84
N ASN A 474 16.55 5.29 -7.54
CA ASN A 474 17.88 5.34 -6.91
C ASN A 474 18.07 6.65 -6.13
N PRO A 475 19.07 6.75 -5.22
CA PRO A 475 19.28 7.95 -4.42
C PRO A 475 19.45 9.24 -5.25
N ALA A 476 20.17 9.23 -6.37
CA ALA A 476 20.32 10.43 -7.20
C ALA A 476 19.03 10.83 -7.94
N GLY A 477 18.05 9.93 -8.03
CA GLY A 477 16.83 10.15 -8.80
C GLY A 477 17.10 10.31 -10.31
N THR A 478 18.21 9.75 -10.77
CA THR A 478 18.56 9.61 -12.19
C THR A 478 17.82 8.44 -12.82
N ARG A 479 17.30 7.50 -12.00
CA ARG A 479 16.64 6.27 -12.43
C ARG A 479 15.33 6.04 -11.68
N LEU A 480 14.33 5.53 -12.40
CA LEU A 480 13.08 5.02 -11.84
C LEU A 480 12.85 3.61 -12.36
N CYS A 481 12.58 2.68 -11.45
CA CYS A 481 12.13 1.34 -11.75
C CYS A 481 10.72 1.13 -11.20
N ALA A 482 9.86 0.41 -11.90
CA ALA A 482 8.51 0.11 -11.44
C ALA A 482 8.14 -1.32 -11.81
N VAL A 483 7.58 -2.04 -10.84
CA VAL A 483 6.83 -3.27 -11.11
C VAL A 483 5.38 -2.89 -11.41
N TYR A 484 4.72 -3.52 -12.37
CA TYR A 484 3.33 -3.25 -12.73
C TYR A 484 2.63 -4.51 -13.28
N LEU A 485 1.30 -4.51 -13.27
CA LEU A 485 0.50 -5.56 -13.91
C LEU A 485 0.23 -5.18 -15.37
N ASP A 486 0.30 -6.16 -16.26
CA ASP A 486 -0.01 -6.00 -17.68
C ASP A 486 -0.74 -7.24 -18.22
N ASP A 487 -1.75 -7.04 -19.08
CA ASP A 487 -2.59 -8.10 -19.66
C ASP A 487 -2.22 -8.42 -21.12
N VAL A 488 -0.92 -8.53 -21.41
CA VAL A 488 -0.41 -8.76 -22.78
C VAL A 488 -0.86 -10.12 -23.34
N THR A 489 -1.19 -11.08 -22.48
CA THR A 489 -1.40 -12.50 -22.81
C THR A 489 -2.84 -12.99 -22.61
N GLY A 490 -3.73 -12.16 -22.05
CA GLY A 490 -5.04 -12.60 -21.55
C GLY A 490 -4.98 -13.15 -20.13
N ASP A 491 -3.80 -13.14 -19.51
CA ASP A 491 -3.51 -13.41 -18.11
C ASP A 491 -2.81 -12.17 -17.51
N HIS A 492 -3.05 -11.89 -16.21
CA HIS A 492 -2.35 -10.82 -15.51
C HIS A 492 -0.90 -11.23 -15.20
N ASP A 493 0.05 -10.67 -15.96
CA ASP A 493 1.48 -10.90 -15.77
C ASP A 493 2.12 -9.71 -15.01
N VAL A 494 3.19 -9.98 -14.26
CA VAL A 494 3.96 -8.97 -13.51
C VAL A 494 5.20 -8.56 -14.29
N PHE A 495 5.33 -7.26 -14.60
CA PHE A 495 6.46 -6.72 -15.37
C PHE A 495 7.31 -5.77 -14.52
N LEU A 496 8.64 -5.78 -14.70
CA LEU A 496 9.54 -4.73 -14.21
C LEU A 496 9.99 -3.86 -15.38
N ARG A 497 9.96 -2.54 -15.20
CA ARG A 497 10.59 -1.59 -16.13
C ARG A 497 11.42 -0.56 -15.38
N CYS A 498 12.65 -0.33 -15.87
CA CYS A 498 13.54 0.72 -15.40
C CYS A 498 13.82 1.72 -16.52
N GLY A 499 13.96 3.01 -16.18
CA GLY A 499 14.32 4.06 -17.12
C GLY A 499 15.16 5.15 -16.46
N ILE A 500 15.92 5.87 -17.26
CA ILE A 500 16.65 7.07 -16.82
C ILE A 500 15.76 8.30 -16.99
N ARG A 501 15.81 9.22 -16.01
CA ARG A 501 14.93 10.39 -15.93
C ARG A 501 14.98 11.29 -17.18
N GLU A 502 16.12 11.36 -17.86
CA GLU A 502 16.34 12.22 -19.04
C GLU A 502 15.83 11.61 -20.36
N GLU A 503 15.57 10.31 -20.42
CA GLU A 503 15.17 9.58 -21.65
C GLU A 503 13.84 8.84 -21.53
N VAL A 504 12.99 9.24 -20.59
CA VAL A 504 11.58 8.82 -20.66
C VAL A 504 10.98 9.63 -21.83
N PRO A 505 10.54 9.05 -22.97
CA PRO A 505 10.02 7.68 -23.16
C PRO A 505 11.02 6.67 -23.74
N PHE A 506 10.84 5.42 -23.33
CA PHE A 506 11.56 4.22 -23.76
C PHE A 506 11.67 4.06 -25.29
N ILE A 507 12.84 3.63 -25.77
CA ILE A 507 13.03 2.98 -27.06
C ILE A 507 13.59 1.57 -26.78
N PRO A 508 12.89 0.48 -27.16
CA PRO A 508 13.44 -0.86 -27.03
C PRO A 508 14.64 -1.02 -27.95
N THR A 509 15.81 -1.30 -27.39
CA THR A 509 16.74 -2.19 -28.09
C THR A 509 16.30 -3.61 -27.76
N LEU A 510 15.58 -4.25 -28.70
CA LEU A 510 15.43 -5.70 -28.73
C LEU A 510 16.82 -6.33 -28.83
N GLY A 511 17.46 -6.56 -27.69
CA GLY A 511 18.45 -7.62 -27.58
C GLY A 511 17.71 -8.96 -27.79
N PRO A 512 18.36 -10.02 -28.31
CA PRO A 512 17.67 -11.26 -28.74
C PRO A 512 16.95 -12.07 -27.64
N ARG A 513 16.79 -11.51 -26.43
CA ARG A 513 16.17 -12.12 -25.25
C ARG A 513 15.53 -11.06 -24.34
N GLY A 514 14.57 -10.29 -24.85
CA GLY A 514 13.64 -9.58 -23.95
C GLY A 514 12.85 -10.62 -23.16
N ILE A 515 13.03 -10.69 -21.84
CA ILE A 515 12.37 -11.67 -20.98
C ILE A 515 11.11 -11.02 -20.39
N SER A 516 9.94 -11.45 -20.85
CA SER A 516 8.74 -11.44 -20.02
C SER A 516 9.01 -12.31 -18.79
N LEU A 517 8.62 -11.89 -17.58
CA LEU A 517 8.37 -12.85 -16.49
C LEU A 517 7.14 -13.68 -16.90
N LEU A 518 7.30 -14.55 -17.89
CA LEU A 518 6.22 -15.34 -18.45
C LEU A 518 5.91 -16.47 -17.48
N ALA A 519 4.69 -16.50 -16.97
CA ALA A 519 4.07 -17.71 -16.46
C ALA A 519 4.20 -18.80 -17.54
N LEU A 520 4.78 -19.94 -17.19
CA LEU A 520 4.88 -21.08 -18.11
C LEU A 520 4.50 -22.35 -17.37
N LEU A 521 3.25 -22.79 -17.55
CA LEU A 521 2.96 -24.19 -17.86
C LEU A 521 1.57 -24.39 -18.47
N LEU A 522 1.58 -25.11 -19.60
CA LEU A 522 0.48 -25.61 -20.41
C LEU A 522 -0.61 -26.33 -19.59
N ALA A 523 -1.90 -26.00 -19.81
CA ALA A 523 -2.80 -26.85 -20.60
C ALA A 523 -4.27 -26.32 -20.65
N ALA A 524 -4.75 -26.10 -21.87
CA ALA A 524 -6.12 -26.31 -22.36
C ALA A 524 -7.29 -25.45 -21.79
N GLY A 525 -7.55 -24.34 -22.47
CA GLY A 525 -8.86 -24.08 -23.09
C GLY A 525 -9.84 -23.16 -22.35
N GLY A 526 -10.05 -21.96 -22.93
CA GLY A 526 -11.36 -21.28 -22.90
C GLY A 526 -11.42 -19.92 -22.21
N LEU A 527 -11.35 -18.87 -23.03
CA LEU A 527 -11.91 -17.51 -22.90
C LEU A 527 -12.87 -17.24 -21.70
N SER A 528 -12.53 -16.27 -20.84
CA SER A 528 -13.41 -15.16 -20.35
C SER A 528 -13.01 -14.62 -18.97
N LEU A 529 -12.58 -13.35 -18.94
CA LEU A 529 -12.82 -12.28 -17.96
C LEU A 529 -12.97 -12.65 -16.46
N LEU A 530 -11.98 -12.22 -15.68
CA LEU A 530 -12.06 -11.68 -14.31
C LEU A 530 -13.39 -11.93 -13.57
N ARG A 531 -13.43 -12.96 -12.72
CA ARG A 531 -14.38 -13.12 -11.60
C ARG A 531 -13.99 -14.33 -10.75
N ARG A 532 -13.76 -14.14 -9.45
CA ARG A 532 -14.02 -15.20 -8.46
C ARG A 532 -15.53 -15.56 -8.53
N PRO A 533 -15.92 -16.80 -8.24
CA PRO A 533 -17.27 -17.30 -8.49
C PRO A 533 -18.31 -16.42 -7.79
N ARG A 534 -19.35 -16.05 -8.55
CA ARG A 534 -20.61 -15.56 -7.96
C ARG A 534 -21.04 -16.57 -6.91
N ALA A 535 -21.28 -16.09 -5.70
CA ALA A 535 -22.23 -16.70 -4.77
C ALA A 535 -23.44 -17.17 -5.59
N ARG A 536 -23.66 -18.48 -5.64
CA ARG A 536 -24.90 -19.02 -6.19
C ARG A 536 -26.01 -18.59 -5.24
N ALA A 537 -26.86 -17.68 -5.70
CA ALA A 537 -28.25 -17.66 -5.26
C ALA A 537 -29.00 -18.81 -5.96
#